data_AF-A0A965R442-F1
#
_entry.id   AF-A0A965R442-F1
#
_cell.length_a   1.000
_cell.length_b   1.000
_cell.length_c   1.000
_cell.angle_alpha   90.00
_cell.angle_beta   90.00
_cell.angle_gamma   90.00
#
_symmetry.space_group_name_H-M   'P 1'
#
loop_
_entity.id
_entity.type
_entity.pdbx_description
1 polymer ?
#
loop_
_entity_poly.entity_id
_entity_poly.type
_entity_poly.pdbx_seq_one_letter_code
_entity_poly.pdbx_strand_id
1 'polypeptide(L)'
;MTTFTYGMEFEVQGVSPSTAANALNIGGIECDRVREDIHEDNLDCWKAVADGSVCNGAEVVSPILDDSRLNEASKVTRILTKAGASVDRATGFHVHIGFDAFNRTDRDGLSNTDALAQFVLNYYAAHHAIGALVAPSRLRNHFCKVLDRREAESEANWIRSGNLSSNFQSRYYSLNLESLRRHGTVEIRLHQGTLNGVKAIAWAKFIAAMIDATKRGADFAAIEGLNAWQPLDYGRGASDLNACGLLIDHLTAAGDLKPATGDWLKGRAARLNG
;
A
#
# COMPACT_ATOMS: atom_id res chain seq x y z
N MET A 1 6.99 -20.25 3.90
CA MET A 1 6.97 -18.77 3.77
C MET A 1 5.63 -18.40 3.18
N THR A 2 4.96 -17.37 3.70
CA THR A 2 3.76 -16.82 3.05
C THR A 2 4.12 -16.41 1.64
N THR A 3 3.41 -16.89 0.63
CA THR A 3 3.55 -16.37 -0.73
C THR A 3 2.66 -15.12 -0.83
N PHE A 4 3.27 -13.96 -1.03
CA PHE A 4 2.53 -12.74 -1.29
C PHE A 4 2.29 -12.57 -2.79
N THR A 5 1.08 -12.12 -3.11
CA THR A 5 0.76 -11.56 -4.42
C THR A 5 0.51 -10.06 -4.26
N TYR A 6 0.98 -9.30 -5.24
CA TYR A 6 0.98 -7.85 -5.23
C TYR A 6 0.31 -7.30 -6.49
N GLY A 7 -0.49 -6.26 -6.33
CA GLY A 7 -0.86 -5.34 -7.40
C GLY A 7 -0.28 -3.95 -7.11
N MET A 8 0.14 -3.23 -8.14
CA MET A 8 0.70 -1.88 -8.02
C MET A 8 0.01 -0.93 -9.00
N GLU A 9 -0.47 0.19 -8.48
CA GLU A 9 -1.12 1.24 -9.26
C GLU A 9 -0.29 2.52 -9.17
N PHE A 10 0.26 2.96 -10.30
CA PHE A 10 1.04 4.19 -10.42
C PHE A 10 0.21 5.26 -11.13
N GLU A 11 -0.34 6.21 -10.37
CA GLU A 11 -0.94 7.41 -10.95
C GLU A 11 0.17 8.39 -11.37
N VAL A 12 0.11 8.86 -12.61
CA VAL A 12 1.10 9.78 -13.20
C VAL A 12 0.45 10.88 -14.02
N GLN A 13 1.09 12.04 -14.07
CA GLN A 13 0.72 13.17 -14.93
C GLN A 13 1.62 13.25 -16.17
N GLY A 14 1.18 13.99 -17.20
CA GLY A 14 2.01 14.38 -18.34
C GLY A 14 2.16 13.33 -19.43
N VAL A 15 1.62 12.12 -19.21
CA VAL A 15 1.52 11.07 -20.22
C VAL A 15 0.10 10.53 -20.25
N SER A 16 -0.48 10.42 -21.44
CA SER A 16 -1.77 9.74 -21.61
C SER A 16 -1.61 8.22 -21.43
N PRO A 17 -2.70 7.47 -21.20
CA PRO A 17 -2.64 6.01 -21.10
C PRO A 17 -2.02 5.37 -22.35
N SER A 18 -2.34 5.92 -23.52
CA SER A 18 -1.76 5.52 -24.79
C SER A 18 -0.25 5.75 -24.87
N THR A 19 0.24 6.91 -24.42
CA THR A 19 1.66 7.23 -24.41
C THR A 19 2.41 6.33 -23.42
N ALA A 20 1.85 6.11 -22.23
CA ALA A 20 2.42 5.24 -21.21
C ALA A 20 2.55 3.79 -21.70
N ALA A 21 1.46 3.20 -22.21
CA ALA A 21 1.48 1.83 -22.74
C ALA A 21 2.47 1.66 -23.90
N ASN A 22 2.51 2.61 -24.85
CA ASN A 22 3.47 2.56 -25.96
C ASN A 22 4.92 2.61 -25.46
N ALA A 23 5.22 3.49 -24.50
CA ALA A 23 6.56 3.60 -23.93
C ALA A 23 6.97 2.32 -23.19
N LEU A 24 6.06 1.69 -22.45
CA LEU A 24 6.28 0.42 -21.77
C LEU A 24 6.58 -0.71 -22.77
N ASN A 25 5.77 -0.85 -23.81
CA ASN A 25 5.99 -1.86 -24.85
C ASN A 25 7.36 -1.67 -25.55
N ILE A 26 7.72 -0.44 -25.92
CA ILE A 26 9.05 -0.12 -26.49
C ILE A 26 10.17 -0.45 -25.49
N GLY A 27 9.94 -0.23 -24.21
CA GLY A 27 10.86 -0.57 -23.13
C GLY A 27 10.90 -2.06 -22.77
N GLY A 28 10.14 -2.92 -23.47
CA GLY A 28 10.05 -4.35 -23.21
C GLY A 28 9.32 -4.69 -21.90
N ILE A 29 8.29 -3.92 -21.56
CA ILE A 29 7.25 -4.29 -20.59
C ILE A 29 5.95 -4.38 -21.39
N GLU A 30 5.42 -5.59 -21.52
CA GLU A 30 4.14 -5.78 -22.20
C GLU A 30 3.05 -5.00 -21.45
N CYS A 31 2.37 -4.12 -22.17
CA CYS A 31 1.37 -3.25 -21.59
C CYS A 31 0.17 -3.06 -22.51
N ASP A 32 -0.99 -3.53 -22.04
CA ASP A 32 -2.26 -3.36 -22.72
C ASP A 32 -2.78 -1.93 -22.60
N ARG A 33 -3.46 -1.52 -23.68
CA ARG A 33 -4.24 -0.28 -23.73
C ARG A 33 -5.67 -0.67 -23.43
N VAL A 34 -6.11 -0.50 -22.19
CA VAL A 34 -7.51 -0.76 -21.89
C VAL A 34 -8.29 0.53 -22.10
N ARG A 35 -9.40 0.43 -22.84
CA ARG A 35 -10.32 1.55 -23.03
C ARG A 35 -10.86 1.96 -21.66
N GLU A 36 -11.31 3.22 -21.59
CA GLU A 36 -12.01 3.77 -20.42
C GLU A 36 -13.03 2.74 -19.91
N ASP A 37 -13.25 2.74 -18.58
CA ASP A 37 -14.34 2.00 -17.91
C ASP A 37 -14.31 0.45 -17.89
N ILE A 38 -13.30 -0.21 -18.48
CA ILE A 38 -13.20 -1.68 -18.45
C ILE A 38 -11.91 -2.12 -17.74
N HIS A 39 -11.99 -2.59 -16.49
CA HIS A 39 -10.92 -3.36 -15.86
C HIS A 39 -11.05 -4.85 -16.24
N GLU A 40 -11.04 -5.19 -17.52
CA GLU A 40 -11.14 -6.60 -17.95
C GLU A 40 -9.89 -7.38 -17.51
N ASP A 41 -10.11 -8.59 -17.00
CA ASP A 41 -9.18 -9.46 -16.28
C ASP A 41 -8.11 -10.11 -17.15
N ASN A 42 -7.50 -9.39 -18.10
CA ASN A 42 -6.25 -9.87 -18.68
C ASN A 42 -5.15 -9.70 -17.62
N LEU A 43 -5.02 -10.67 -16.72
CA LEU A 43 -4.22 -10.60 -15.48
C LEU A 43 -2.71 -10.69 -15.72
N ASP A 44 -2.28 -10.90 -16.96
CA ASP A 44 -0.91 -11.35 -17.25
C ASP A 44 0.06 -10.23 -17.66
N CYS A 45 -0.43 -9.06 -18.08
CA CYS A 45 0.40 -7.92 -18.49
C CYS A 45 0.06 -6.62 -17.75
N TRP A 46 0.91 -5.60 -17.91
CA TRP A 46 0.66 -4.27 -17.37
C TRP A 46 -0.47 -3.58 -18.14
N LYS A 47 -1.12 -2.60 -17.54
CA LYS A 47 -2.17 -1.81 -18.18
C LYS A 47 -1.94 -0.34 -17.94
N ALA A 48 -2.29 0.50 -18.90
CA ALA A 48 -2.41 1.93 -18.69
C ALA A 48 -3.84 2.36 -18.97
N VAL A 49 -4.49 2.98 -17.98
CA VAL A 49 -5.89 3.40 -18.02
C VAL A 49 -6.03 4.88 -17.69
N ALA A 50 -7.17 5.47 -18.08
CA ALA A 50 -7.53 6.81 -17.64
C ALA A 50 -7.98 6.75 -16.18
N ASP A 51 -7.60 7.76 -15.40
CA ASP A 51 -8.05 7.92 -14.02
C ASP A 51 -8.56 9.34 -13.79
N GLY A 52 -9.72 9.46 -13.14
CA GLY A 52 -10.42 10.74 -12.97
C GLY A 52 -9.74 11.71 -12.00
N SER A 53 -8.74 11.25 -11.23
CA SER A 53 -7.96 12.08 -10.31
C SER A 53 -6.73 12.75 -10.96
N VAL A 54 -6.34 12.32 -12.16
CA VAL A 54 -5.20 12.87 -12.91
C VAL A 54 -5.64 13.60 -14.19
N CYS A 55 -5.19 14.85 -14.36
CA CYS A 55 -5.55 15.67 -15.50
C CYS A 55 -4.47 15.52 -16.58
N ASN A 56 -4.83 14.93 -17.72
CA ASN A 56 -3.88 14.55 -18.79
C ASN A 56 -2.79 13.58 -18.28
N GLY A 57 -3.22 12.61 -17.47
CA GLY A 57 -2.38 11.58 -16.87
C GLY A 57 -2.82 10.17 -17.24
N ALA A 58 -2.22 9.19 -16.56
CA ALA A 58 -2.57 7.78 -16.65
C ALA A 58 -2.44 7.12 -15.27
N GLU A 59 -3.23 6.08 -15.05
CA GLU A 59 -2.96 5.10 -14.01
C GLU A 59 -2.34 3.86 -14.67
N VAL A 60 -1.12 3.52 -14.25
CA VAL A 60 -0.38 2.36 -14.76
C VAL A 60 -0.46 1.25 -13.73
N VAL A 61 -1.18 0.17 -14.08
CA VAL A 61 -1.55 -0.93 -13.20
C VAL A 61 -0.75 -2.18 -13.55
N SER A 62 -0.18 -2.83 -12.56
CA SER A 62 0.56 -4.08 -12.75
C SER A 62 -0.36 -5.28 -12.99
N PRO A 63 0.13 -6.35 -13.62
CA PRO A 63 -0.46 -7.67 -13.44
C PRO A 63 -0.30 -8.12 -11.98
N ILE A 64 -0.81 -9.31 -11.64
CA ILE A 64 -0.51 -9.92 -10.34
C ILE A 64 0.99 -10.28 -10.31
N LEU A 65 1.73 -9.64 -9.40
CA LEU A 65 3.15 -9.87 -9.18
C LEU A 65 3.38 -10.75 -7.95
N ASP A 66 4.49 -11.47 -7.93
CA ASP A 66 5.05 -12.07 -6.73
C ASP A 66 6.37 -11.36 -6.35
N ASP A 67 7.02 -11.82 -5.28
CA ASP A 67 8.30 -11.24 -4.83
C ASP A 67 9.40 -11.27 -5.90
N SER A 68 9.38 -12.23 -6.82
CA SER A 68 10.36 -12.36 -7.90
C SER A 68 10.15 -11.29 -8.98
N ARG A 69 8.89 -10.88 -9.18
CA ARG A 69 8.48 -9.89 -10.19
C ARG A 69 8.36 -8.46 -9.66
N LEU A 70 8.39 -8.23 -8.35
CA LEU A 70 8.33 -6.88 -7.76
C LEU A 70 9.36 -5.88 -8.36
N ASN A 71 10.51 -6.36 -8.83
CA ASN A 71 11.52 -5.51 -9.48
C ASN A 71 11.06 -4.88 -10.81
N GLU A 72 9.99 -5.37 -11.43
CA GLU A 72 9.37 -4.76 -12.61
C GLU A 72 9.02 -3.29 -12.35
N ALA A 73 8.60 -2.93 -11.13
CA ALA A 73 8.31 -1.56 -10.72
C ALA A 73 9.48 -0.60 -11.02
N SER A 74 10.74 -1.03 -10.83
CA SER A 74 11.91 -0.19 -11.14
C SER A 74 12.09 0.06 -12.63
N LYS A 75 11.75 -0.92 -13.47
CA LYS A 75 11.82 -0.78 -14.93
C LYS A 75 10.66 0.10 -15.43
N VAL A 76 9.44 -0.15 -14.94
CA VAL A 76 8.22 0.60 -15.26
C VAL A 76 8.39 2.08 -14.93
N THR A 77 8.74 2.43 -13.68
CA THR A 77 8.82 3.86 -13.31
C THR A 77 9.95 4.59 -14.04
N ARG A 78 11.03 3.90 -14.40
CA ARG A 78 12.12 4.46 -15.22
C ARG A 78 11.65 4.75 -16.65
N ILE A 79 10.87 3.84 -17.24
CA ILE A 79 10.31 4.03 -18.58
C ILE A 79 9.33 5.20 -18.57
N LEU A 80 8.41 5.25 -17.60
CA LEU A 80 7.44 6.33 -17.47
C LEU A 80 8.14 7.69 -17.30
N THR A 81 9.14 7.78 -16.43
CA THR A 81 9.95 9.01 -16.27
C THR A 81 10.56 9.46 -17.59
N LYS A 82 11.14 8.53 -18.38
CA LYS A 82 11.75 8.85 -19.68
C LYS A 82 10.71 9.28 -20.73
N ALA A 83 9.47 8.81 -20.61
CA ALA A 83 8.36 9.20 -21.47
C ALA A 83 7.79 10.59 -21.12
N GLY A 84 8.32 11.26 -20.09
CA GLY A 84 7.85 12.57 -19.63
C GLY A 84 6.81 12.52 -18.53
N ALA A 85 6.57 11.34 -17.92
CA ALA A 85 5.66 11.22 -16.79
C ALA A 85 6.19 11.99 -15.58
N SER A 86 5.28 12.56 -14.80
CA SER A 86 5.57 13.24 -13.55
C SER A 86 4.56 12.85 -12.47
N VAL A 87 4.83 13.20 -11.22
CA VAL A 87 3.94 12.97 -10.07
C VAL A 87 3.79 14.24 -9.26
N ASP A 88 2.60 14.47 -8.72
CA ASP A 88 2.25 15.66 -7.96
C ASP A 88 1.34 15.33 -6.77
N ARG A 89 0.67 16.33 -6.21
CA ARG A 89 -0.22 16.16 -5.05
C ARG A 89 -1.54 15.45 -5.36
N ALA A 90 -1.95 15.40 -6.63
CA ALA A 90 -3.13 14.67 -7.06
C ALA A 90 -2.82 13.18 -7.17
N THR A 91 -1.60 12.83 -7.60
CA THR A 91 -1.18 11.43 -7.78
C THR A 91 -1.01 10.64 -6.47
N GLY A 92 -1.44 9.39 -6.50
CA GLY A 92 -1.25 8.33 -5.51
C GLY A 92 -0.36 7.19 -6.03
N PHE A 93 0.08 6.36 -5.09
CA PHE A 93 0.64 5.04 -5.38
C PHE A 93 -0.05 4.02 -4.48
N HIS A 94 -0.73 3.05 -5.09
CA HIS A 94 -1.48 2.05 -4.34
C HIS A 94 -0.81 0.68 -4.45
N VAL A 95 -0.87 -0.06 -3.34
CA VAL A 95 -0.40 -1.45 -3.29
C VAL A 95 -1.56 -2.33 -2.87
N HIS A 96 -1.88 -3.31 -3.70
CA HIS A 96 -2.82 -4.37 -3.42
C HIS A 96 -2.07 -5.59 -2.92
N ILE A 97 -2.57 -6.22 -1.86
CA ILE A 97 -2.07 -7.50 -1.36
C ILE A 97 -3.21 -8.53 -1.47
N GLY A 98 -2.95 -9.66 -2.11
CA GLY A 98 -3.93 -10.75 -2.23
C GLY A 98 -4.44 -11.23 -0.87
N PHE A 99 -5.73 -11.53 -0.76
CA PHE A 99 -6.33 -11.93 0.52
C PHE A 99 -5.74 -13.23 1.10
N ASP A 100 -5.21 -14.12 0.24
CA ASP A 100 -4.50 -15.33 0.66
C ASP A 100 -3.25 -15.03 1.50
N ALA A 101 -2.71 -13.80 1.42
CA ALA A 101 -1.62 -13.36 2.29
C ALA A 101 -1.98 -13.47 3.76
N PHE A 102 -3.27 -13.37 4.15
CA PHE A 102 -3.73 -13.47 5.54
C PHE A 102 -3.90 -14.91 6.04
N ASN A 103 -3.69 -15.92 5.19
CA ASN A 103 -3.82 -17.32 5.56
C ASN A 103 -2.67 -17.81 6.46
N ARG A 104 -3.01 -18.60 7.48
CA ARG A 104 -2.09 -19.24 8.43
C ARG A 104 -2.06 -20.74 8.17
N THR A 105 -0.90 -21.28 7.81
CA THR A 105 -0.75 -22.74 7.61
C THR A 105 -0.35 -23.49 8.89
N ASP A 106 0.01 -22.80 9.98
CA ASP A 106 0.82 -23.41 11.05
C ASP A 106 0.33 -23.29 12.49
N ARG A 107 -0.84 -22.70 12.79
CA ARG A 107 -1.41 -22.74 14.16
C ARG A 107 -2.92 -22.78 14.19
N ASP A 108 -3.44 -23.58 15.12
CA ASP A 108 -4.84 -23.77 15.47
C ASP A 108 -5.68 -22.47 15.40
N GLY A 109 -6.69 -22.47 14.53
CA GLY A 109 -7.98 -21.83 14.80
C GLY A 109 -8.19 -20.34 14.50
N LEU A 110 -7.20 -19.56 14.04
CA LEU A 110 -7.47 -18.20 13.52
C LEU A 110 -7.77 -18.25 12.02
N SER A 111 -8.95 -17.76 11.65
CA SER A 111 -9.35 -17.64 10.25
C SER A 111 -8.61 -16.48 9.55
N ASN A 112 -8.58 -16.47 8.21
CA ASN A 112 -8.06 -15.33 7.45
C ASN A 112 -8.76 -14.01 7.85
N THR A 113 -10.03 -14.09 8.25
CA THR A 113 -10.81 -12.92 8.66
C THR A 113 -10.31 -12.37 10.00
N ASP A 114 -9.91 -13.23 10.94
CA ASP A 114 -9.31 -12.78 12.20
C ASP A 114 -7.95 -12.12 11.99
N ALA A 115 -7.11 -12.68 11.10
CA ALA A 115 -5.83 -12.09 10.75
C ALA A 115 -5.99 -10.73 10.05
N LEU A 116 -6.95 -10.61 9.14
CA LEU A 116 -7.29 -9.33 8.50
C LEU A 116 -7.82 -8.31 9.52
N ALA A 117 -8.74 -8.72 10.41
CA ALA A 117 -9.27 -7.85 11.45
C ALA A 117 -8.17 -7.36 12.39
N GLN A 118 -7.22 -8.22 12.75
CA GLN A 118 -6.06 -7.81 13.55
C GLN A 118 -5.14 -6.88 12.75
N PHE A 119 -4.96 -7.10 11.45
CA PHE A 119 -4.16 -6.22 10.61
C PHE A 119 -4.76 -4.82 10.50
N VAL A 120 -6.09 -4.70 10.39
CA VAL A 120 -6.79 -3.40 10.46
C VAL A 120 -6.44 -2.67 11.74
N LEU A 121 -6.53 -3.35 12.90
CA LEU A 121 -6.17 -2.76 14.19
C LEU A 121 -4.70 -2.35 14.23
N ASN A 122 -3.78 -3.22 13.82
CA ASN A 122 -2.35 -2.95 13.80
C ASN A 122 -1.99 -1.77 12.88
N TYR A 123 -2.58 -1.72 11.69
CA TYR A 123 -2.35 -0.67 10.70
C TYR A 123 -2.77 0.71 11.24
N TYR A 124 -3.96 0.80 11.83
CA TYR A 124 -4.47 2.06 12.37
C TYR A 124 -3.87 2.43 13.73
N ALA A 125 -3.51 1.45 14.56
CA ALA A 125 -2.76 1.67 15.80
C ALA A 125 -1.38 2.30 15.53
N ALA A 126 -0.73 1.92 14.44
CA ALA A 126 0.61 2.39 14.07
C ALA A 126 0.61 3.50 13.01
N HIS A 127 -0.53 4.12 12.70
CA HIS A 127 -0.65 4.98 11.52
C HIS A 127 0.29 6.20 11.52
N HIS A 128 0.63 6.75 12.69
CA HIS A 128 1.56 7.87 12.84
C HIS A 128 3.02 7.44 12.58
N ALA A 129 3.38 6.23 12.97
CA ALA A 129 4.67 5.61 12.61
C ALA A 129 4.74 5.38 11.09
N ILE A 130 3.69 4.80 10.50
CA ILE A 130 3.55 4.63 9.04
C ILE A 130 3.57 6.01 8.35
N GLY A 131 2.97 7.01 8.98
CA GLY A 131 2.85 8.36 8.47
C GLY A 131 4.18 9.04 8.18
N ALA A 132 5.25 8.65 8.88
CA ALA A 132 6.60 9.17 8.64
C ALA A 132 7.20 8.72 7.28
N LEU A 133 6.63 7.69 6.64
CA LEU A 133 7.08 7.19 5.34
C LEU A 133 6.38 7.86 4.14
N VAL A 134 5.29 8.60 4.39
CA VAL A 134 4.43 9.20 3.35
C VAL A 134 4.37 10.72 3.47
N ALA A 135 4.04 11.40 2.38
CA ALA A 135 3.95 12.85 2.35
C ALA A 135 2.87 13.34 3.33
N PRO A 136 3.09 14.44 4.09
CA PRO A 136 2.11 14.96 5.05
C PRO A 136 0.73 15.24 4.45
N SER A 137 0.66 15.55 3.15
CA SER A 137 -0.60 15.75 2.43
C SER A 137 -1.48 14.51 2.32
N ARG A 138 -0.94 13.31 2.53
CA ARG A 138 -1.70 12.05 2.52
C ARG A 138 -2.38 11.76 3.85
N LEU A 139 -1.83 12.27 4.96
CA LEU A 139 -2.35 12.03 6.30
C LEU A 139 -3.67 12.74 6.57
N ARG A 140 -4.00 13.75 5.75
CA ARG A 140 -5.24 14.53 5.82
C ARG A 140 -5.91 14.63 4.45
N ASN A 141 -6.03 13.50 3.78
CA ASN A 141 -6.60 13.41 2.45
C ASN A 141 -7.93 12.66 2.48
N HIS A 142 -8.96 13.26 1.89
CA HIS A 142 -10.28 12.65 1.78
C HIS A 142 -10.26 11.33 1.01
N PHE A 143 -9.38 11.17 0.02
CA PHE A 143 -9.28 10.00 -0.86
C PHE A 143 -8.50 8.82 -0.25
N CYS A 144 -7.90 9.00 0.92
CA CYS A 144 -7.24 7.96 1.69
C CYS A 144 -7.35 8.22 3.20
N LYS A 145 -8.58 8.46 3.68
CA LYS A 145 -8.88 8.77 5.08
C LYS A 145 -8.28 7.71 6.01
N VAL A 146 -7.64 8.17 7.08
CA VAL A 146 -7.18 7.31 8.17
C VAL A 146 -8.32 7.18 9.19
N LEU A 147 -8.60 5.94 9.62
CA LEU A 147 -9.61 5.67 10.64
C LEU A 147 -9.09 6.05 12.02
N ASP A 148 -9.97 6.56 12.88
CA ASP A 148 -9.69 6.62 14.30
C ASP A 148 -9.80 5.24 14.97
N ARG A 149 -9.51 5.17 16.26
CA ARG A 149 -9.57 3.91 17.02
C ARG A 149 -10.95 3.26 17.00
N ARG A 150 -12.01 4.03 17.20
CA ARG A 150 -13.37 3.50 17.26
C ARG A 150 -13.81 2.99 15.90
N GLU A 151 -13.48 3.73 14.84
CA GLU A 151 -13.74 3.33 13.47
C GLU A 151 -12.99 2.04 13.11
N ALA A 152 -11.69 1.93 13.46
CA ALA A 152 -10.89 0.74 13.23
C ALA A 152 -11.39 -0.49 14.03
N GLU A 153 -11.77 -0.31 15.29
CA GLU A 153 -12.40 -1.37 16.10
C GLU A 153 -13.74 -1.81 15.49
N SER A 154 -14.55 -0.88 14.99
CA SER A 154 -15.81 -1.21 14.30
C SER A 154 -15.58 -1.98 13.01
N GLU A 155 -14.59 -1.58 12.19
CA GLU A 155 -14.23 -2.28 10.95
C GLU A 155 -13.69 -3.69 11.23
N ALA A 156 -12.85 -3.85 12.24
CA ALA A 156 -12.34 -5.16 12.65
C ALA A 156 -13.45 -6.10 13.13
N ASN A 157 -14.43 -5.59 13.89
CA ASN A 157 -15.59 -6.38 14.32
C ASN A 157 -16.50 -6.75 13.14
N TRP A 158 -16.66 -5.85 12.18
CA TRP A 158 -17.38 -6.13 10.93
C TRP A 158 -16.74 -7.29 10.16
N ILE A 159 -15.41 -7.29 10.01
CA ILE A 159 -14.66 -8.39 9.38
C ILE A 159 -14.84 -9.71 10.14
N ARG A 160 -14.72 -9.69 11.48
CA ARG A 160 -14.91 -10.88 12.32
C ARG A 160 -16.33 -11.46 12.24
N SER A 161 -17.33 -10.65 11.91
CA SER A 161 -18.71 -11.13 11.66
C SER A 161 -18.87 -11.86 10.32
N GLY A 162 -17.82 -11.98 9.52
CA GLY A 162 -17.81 -12.66 8.22
C GLY A 162 -17.97 -11.74 7.01
N ASN A 163 -18.04 -10.42 7.21
CA ASN A 163 -18.18 -9.46 6.13
C ASN A 163 -16.81 -9.02 5.60
N LEU A 164 -16.50 -9.36 4.34
CA LEU A 164 -15.22 -9.06 3.67
C LEU A 164 -15.27 -7.83 2.76
N SER A 165 -16.18 -6.89 3.03
CA SER A 165 -16.24 -5.56 2.40
C SER A 165 -16.14 -4.48 3.47
N SER A 166 -15.89 -3.23 3.08
CA SER A 166 -15.76 -2.17 4.07
C SER A 166 -17.07 -1.96 4.83
N ASN A 167 -17.00 -1.84 6.16
CA ASN A 167 -18.15 -1.46 6.98
C ASN A 167 -18.71 -0.08 6.58
N PHE A 168 -17.81 0.80 6.12
CA PHE A 168 -18.13 2.16 5.69
C PHE A 168 -18.48 2.28 4.20
N GLN A 169 -18.50 1.16 3.45
CA GLN A 169 -18.91 1.09 2.05
C GLN A 169 -18.23 2.11 1.12
N SER A 170 -16.96 2.43 1.38
CA SER A 170 -16.21 3.43 0.63
C SER A 170 -14.79 2.98 0.35
N ARG A 171 -14.27 3.35 -0.83
CA ARG A 171 -12.88 3.10 -1.23
C ARG A 171 -11.89 4.13 -0.69
N TYR A 172 -12.37 5.23 -0.13
CA TYR A 172 -11.56 6.42 0.17
C TYR A 172 -10.88 6.35 1.55
N TYR A 173 -10.36 5.18 1.91
CA TYR A 173 -9.61 4.93 3.13
C TYR A 173 -8.16 4.55 2.82
N SER A 174 -7.25 4.86 3.73
CA SER A 174 -5.83 4.51 3.60
C SER A 174 -5.60 3.00 3.52
N LEU A 175 -6.44 2.22 4.21
CA LEU A 175 -6.62 0.78 4.06
C LEU A 175 -8.01 0.56 3.46
N ASN A 176 -8.09 0.34 2.15
CA ASN A 176 -9.34 0.13 1.44
C ASN A 176 -9.72 -1.35 1.38
N LEU A 177 -10.81 -1.69 2.06
CA LEU A 177 -11.39 -3.04 2.11
C LEU A 177 -12.51 -3.27 1.10
N GLU A 178 -13.01 -2.24 0.39
CA GLU A 178 -13.90 -2.45 -0.78
C GLU A 178 -13.16 -3.21 -1.91
N SER A 179 -11.83 -3.12 -1.94
CA SER A 179 -10.99 -3.84 -2.89
C SER A 179 -11.10 -5.36 -2.74
N LEU A 180 -11.46 -5.87 -1.55
CA LEU A 180 -11.63 -7.32 -1.35
C LEU A 180 -12.78 -7.86 -2.19
N ARG A 181 -13.92 -7.17 -2.17
CA ARG A 181 -15.10 -7.55 -2.96
C ARG A 181 -14.87 -7.43 -4.47
N ARG A 182 -14.07 -6.45 -4.89
CA ARG A 182 -13.85 -6.15 -6.33
C ARG A 182 -12.72 -6.95 -6.95
N HIS A 183 -11.65 -7.18 -6.20
CA HIS A 183 -10.37 -7.67 -6.72
C HIS A 183 -9.79 -8.83 -5.89
N GLY A 184 -10.41 -9.22 -4.76
CA GLY A 184 -9.86 -10.24 -3.87
C GLY A 184 -8.59 -9.80 -3.14
N THR A 185 -8.40 -8.48 -2.98
CA THR A 185 -7.19 -7.90 -2.38
C THR A 185 -7.51 -6.87 -1.30
N VAL A 186 -6.56 -6.64 -0.41
CA VAL A 186 -6.55 -5.49 0.49
C VAL A 186 -5.68 -4.40 -0.15
N GLU A 187 -6.19 -3.17 -0.25
CA GLU A 187 -5.49 -2.08 -0.92
C GLU A 187 -4.99 -1.03 0.08
N ILE A 188 -3.71 -0.69 0.00
CA ILE A 188 -3.10 0.40 0.77
C ILE A 188 -2.97 1.64 -0.13
N ARG A 189 -3.79 2.66 0.16
CA ARG A 189 -3.91 3.91 -0.60
C ARG A 189 -3.09 5.05 -0.03
N LEU A 190 -2.38 4.86 1.09
CA LEU A 190 -1.80 5.99 1.83
C LEU A 190 -0.65 6.70 1.09
N HIS A 191 0.10 6.01 0.23
CA HIS A 191 1.33 6.55 -0.33
C HIS A 191 1.06 7.58 -1.45
N GLN A 192 1.82 8.68 -1.46
CA GLN A 192 1.78 9.67 -2.55
C GLN A 192 2.34 9.09 -3.87
N GLY A 193 1.97 9.66 -5.01
CA GLY A 193 2.50 9.26 -6.31
C GLY A 193 4.02 9.18 -6.33
N THR A 194 4.55 8.17 -7.03
CA THR A 194 5.99 7.98 -7.13
C THR A 194 6.43 7.37 -8.46
N LEU A 195 7.50 7.92 -9.02
CA LEU A 195 8.26 7.32 -10.12
C LEU A 195 9.58 6.69 -9.66
N ASN A 196 9.71 6.42 -8.36
CA ASN A 196 10.87 5.75 -7.79
C ASN A 196 10.52 4.29 -7.47
N GLY A 197 10.91 3.37 -8.35
CA GLY A 197 10.60 1.94 -8.16
C GLY A 197 11.24 1.32 -6.92
N VAL A 198 12.41 1.79 -6.46
CA VAL A 198 12.99 1.32 -5.19
C VAL A 198 12.08 1.69 -4.02
N LYS A 199 11.51 2.90 -4.04
CA LYS A 199 10.52 3.34 -3.04
C LYS A 199 9.25 2.49 -3.10
N ALA A 200 8.73 2.25 -4.30
CA ALA A 200 7.53 1.43 -4.50
C ALA A 200 7.71 0.00 -3.96
N ILE A 201 8.84 -0.63 -4.27
CA ILE A 201 9.19 -1.98 -3.80
C ILE A 201 9.37 -2.00 -2.27
N ALA A 202 10.08 -1.02 -1.71
CA ALA A 202 10.28 -0.94 -0.26
C ALA A 202 8.95 -0.75 0.49
N TRP A 203 8.03 0.06 -0.06
CA TRP A 203 6.69 0.26 0.48
C TRP A 203 5.86 -1.03 0.45
N ALA A 204 5.83 -1.75 -0.69
CA ALA A 204 5.12 -3.02 -0.79
C ALA A 204 5.67 -4.07 0.20
N LYS A 205 6.99 -4.16 0.33
CA LYS A 205 7.64 -5.08 1.30
C LYS A 205 7.39 -4.70 2.75
N PHE A 206 7.31 -3.40 3.05
CA PHE A 206 6.93 -2.93 4.39
C PHE A 206 5.50 -3.35 4.75
N ILE A 207 4.55 -3.21 3.82
CA ILE A 207 3.16 -3.67 4.01
C ILE A 207 3.12 -5.19 4.22
N ALA A 208 3.80 -5.97 3.37
CA ALA A 208 3.88 -7.42 3.51
C ALA A 208 4.47 -7.84 4.86
N ALA A 209 5.54 -7.17 5.31
CA ALA A 209 6.14 -7.42 6.62
C ALA A 209 5.16 -7.16 7.78
N MET A 210 4.36 -6.09 7.71
CA MET A 210 3.33 -5.84 8.73
C MET A 210 2.24 -6.92 8.74
N ILE A 211 1.85 -7.44 7.57
CA ILE A 211 0.88 -8.54 7.45
C ILE A 211 1.48 -9.81 8.07
N ASP A 212 2.71 -10.19 7.70
CA ASP A 212 3.38 -11.35 8.28
C ASP A 212 3.51 -11.23 9.80
N ALA A 213 3.92 -10.08 10.33
CA ALA A 213 3.98 -9.82 11.76
C ALA A 213 2.63 -10.02 12.45
N THR A 214 1.58 -9.44 11.88
CA THR A 214 0.21 -9.59 12.38
C THR A 214 -0.20 -11.06 12.41
N LYS A 215 0.06 -11.80 11.33
CA LYS A 215 -0.24 -13.23 11.25
C LYS A 215 0.45 -14.03 12.34
N ARG A 216 1.69 -13.70 12.69
CA ARG A 216 2.39 -14.34 13.81
C ARG A 216 1.88 -13.95 15.19
N GLY A 217 0.92 -13.04 15.27
CA GLY A 217 0.30 -12.60 16.51
C GLY A 217 0.92 -11.32 17.08
N ALA A 218 1.65 -10.53 16.28
CA ALA A 218 2.08 -9.22 16.72
C ALA A 218 0.86 -8.31 16.95
N ASP A 219 0.84 -7.66 18.10
CA ASP A 219 -0.06 -6.56 18.41
C ASP A 219 0.76 -5.27 18.44
N PHE A 220 0.61 -4.41 17.42
CA PHE A 220 1.38 -3.17 17.35
C PHE A 220 0.98 -2.19 18.44
N ALA A 221 -0.23 -2.30 18.99
CA ALA A 221 -0.64 -1.50 20.13
C ALA A 221 0.14 -1.82 21.41
N ALA A 222 0.75 -3.02 21.47
CA ALA A 222 1.57 -3.48 22.58
C ALA A 222 3.07 -3.19 22.41
N ILE A 223 3.51 -2.61 21.28
CA ILE A 223 4.92 -2.25 21.08
C ILE A 223 5.26 -1.04 21.97
N GLU A 224 6.16 -1.24 22.92
CA GLU A 224 6.63 -0.19 23.83
C GLU A 224 7.25 0.98 23.04
N GLY A 225 6.86 2.21 23.40
CA GLY A 225 7.35 3.42 22.76
C GLY A 225 6.76 3.70 21.37
N LEU A 226 5.94 2.80 20.80
CA LEU A 226 5.27 3.08 19.53
C LEU A 226 4.25 4.20 19.67
N ASN A 227 3.71 4.48 20.87
CA ASN A 227 2.62 5.43 21.08
C ASN A 227 1.42 5.10 20.19
N ALA A 228 0.86 3.90 20.34
CA ALA A 228 -0.25 3.48 19.49
C ALA A 228 -1.49 4.38 19.63
N TRP A 229 -2.27 4.47 18.55
CA TRP A 229 -3.52 5.24 18.47
C TRP A 229 -3.33 6.76 18.68
N GLN A 230 -2.14 7.30 18.44
CA GLN A 230 -1.90 8.75 18.50
C GLN A 230 -2.81 9.48 17.50
N PRO A 231 -3.64 10.44 17.94
CA PRO A 231 -4.51 11.18 17.02
C PRO A 231 -3.72 11.95 15.96
N LEU A 232 -4.29 12.11 14.77
CA LEU A 232 -3.81 13.04 13.76
C LEU A 232 -4.09 14.49 14.21
N ASP A 233 -3.26 15.05 15.09
CA ASP A 233 -3.51 16.41 15.60
C ASP A 233 -3.18 17.52 14.57
N TYR A 234 -3.99 18.58 14.60
CA TYR A 234 -3.92 19.73 13.71
C TYR A 234 -2.79 20.68 14.11
N GLY A 235 -1.54 20.36 13.75
CA GLY A 235 -0.49 21.38 13.77
C GLY A 235 0.94 20.86 13.75
N ARG A 236 1.25 19.80 14.50
CA ARG A 236 2.57 19.15 14.55
C ARG A 236 2.35 17.74 15.11
N GLY A 237 2.57 16.67 14.33
CA GLY A 237 2.58 15.30 14.89
C GLY A 237 1.76 14.24 14.17
N ALA A 238 1.27 14.47 12.95
CA ALA A 238 0.61 13.41 12.19
C ALA A 238 1.55 12.23 11.83
N SER A 239 2.87 12.48 11.84
CA SER A 239 3.93 11.48 11.68
C SER A 239 4.90 11.50 12.86
N ASP A 240 5.39 10.33 13.27
CA ASP A 240 6.39 10.17 14.32
C ASP A 240 7.58 9.35 13.79
N LEU A 241 8.72 10.03 13.60
CA LEU A 241 9.94 9.42 13.07
C LEU A 241 10.54 8.39 14.03
N ASN A 242 10.42 8.58 15.34
CA ASN A 242 10.92 7.63 16.32
C ASN A 242 10.06 6.37 16.35
N ALA A 243 8.73 6.53 16.38
CA ALA A 243 7.80 5.40 16.29
C ALA A 243 7.97 4.64 14.96
N CYS A 244 8.23 5.35 13.86
CA CYS A 244 8.57 4.72 12.58
C CYS A 244 9.82 3.84 12.66
N GLY A 245 10.87 4.34 13.33
CA GLY A 245 12.10 3.57 13.58
C GLY A 245 11.81 2.30 14.39
N LEU A 246 11.08 2.44 15.51
CA LEU A 246 10.70 1.33 16.38
C LEU A 246 9.88 0.25 15.65
N LEU A 247 8.91 0.66 14.83
CA LEU A 247 8.11 -0.28 14.03
C LEU A 247 9.00 -1.04 13.02
N ILE A 248 9.87 -0.34 12.31
CA ILE A 248 10.78 -0.97 11.34
C ILE A 248 11.76 -1.92 12.04
N ASP A 249 12.30 -1.53 13.19
CA ASP A 249 13.22 -2.36 13.97
C ASP A 249 12.51 -3.60 14.54
N HIS A 250 11.25 -3.47 14.98
CA HIS A 250 10.40 -4.59 15.39
C HIS A 250 10.22 -5.62 14.26
N LEU A 251 9.83 -5.15 13.07
CA LEU A 251 9.66 -6.01 11.89
C LEU A 251 10.98 -6.66 11.45
N THR A 252 12.09 -5.92 11.55
CA THR A 252 13.41 -6.43 11.16
C THR A 252 13.93 -7.47 12.15
N ALA A 253 13.79 -7.23 13.46
CA ALA A 253 14.21 -8.14 14.51
C ALA A 253 13.42 -9.46 14.50
N ALA A 254 12.14 -9.41 14.13
CA ALA A 254 11.28 -10.59 13.96
C ALA A 254 11.53 -11.35 12.66
N GLY A 255 12.35 -10.83 11.74
CA GLY A 255 12.67 -11.45 10.45
C GLY A 255 11.64 -11.21 9.33
N ASP A 256 10.66 -10.32 9.54
CA ASP A 256 9.63 -9.98 8.54
C ASP A 256 10.16 -9.10 7.42
N LEU A 257 11.04 -8.18 7.80
CA LEU A 257 11.58 -7.18 6.92
C LEU A 257 13.08 -7.37 6.82
N LYS A 258 13.59 -7.43 5.58
CA LYS A 258 15.04 -7.50 5.36
C LYS A 258 15.72 -6.25 5.94
N PRO A 259 16.81 -6.37 6.70
CA PRO A 259 17.50 -5.23 7.31
C PRO A 259 17.82 -4.10 6.33
N ALA A 260 18.33 -4.44 5.14
CA ALA A 260 18.64 -3.45 4.10
C ALA A 260 17.41 -2.65 3.62
N THR A 261 16.22 -3.28 3.59
CA THR A 261 14.96 -2.58 3.28
C THR A 261 14.54 -1.70 4.45
N GLY A 262 14.66 -2.19 5.68
CA GLY A 262 14.40 -1.42 6.89
C GLY A 262 15.27 -0.15 6.99
N ASP A 263 16.58 -0.28 6.79
CA ASP A 263 17.51 0.85 6.82
C ASP A 263 17.22 1.88 5.72
N TRP A 264 16.85 1.41 4.53
CA TRP A 264 16.44 2.30 3.45
C TRP A 264 15.17 3.09 3.80
N LEU A 265 14.18 2.43 4.40
CA LEU A 265 12.93 3.06 4.85
C LEU A 265 13.17 4.07 5.96
N LYS A 266 13.98 3.73 6.98
CA LYS A 266 14.39 4.66 8.05
C LYS A 266 15.08 5.91 7.48
N GLY A 267 16.04 5.71 6.57
CA GLY A 267 16.70 6.82 5.89
C GLY A 267 15.74 7.66 5.04
N ARG A 268 14.72 7.03 4.43
CA ARG A 268 13.68 7.75 3.67
C ARG A 268 12.77 8.56 4.59
N ALA A 269 12.35 8.00 5.72
CA ALA A 269 11.55 8.70 6.72
C ALA A 269 12.31 9.92 7.27
N ALA A 270 13.59 9.76 7.60
CA ALA A 270 14.43 10.87 8.06
C ALA A 270 14.51 12.02 7.05
N ARG A 271 14.73 11.71 5.76
CA ARG A 271 14.74 12.72 4.68
C ARG A 271 13.39 13.38 4.40
N LEU A 272 12.28 12.79 4.86
CA LEU A 272 10.95 13.34 4.64
C LEU A 272 10.50 14.23 5.81
N ASN A 273 11.03 14.00 7.01
CA ASN A 273 10.61 14.67 8.25
C ASN A 273 11.69 15.57 8.87
N GLY A 274 12.91 15.61 8.30
CA GLY A 274 13.98 16.54 8.65
C GLY A 274 14.24 17.54 7.53
#